data_AF-A0A9X3RTE1-F1
#
_entry.id   AF-A0A9X3RTE1-F1
#
_cell.length_a   1.000
_cell.length_b   1.000
_cell.length_c   1.000
_cell.angle_alpha   90.00
_cell.angle_beta   90.00
_cell.angle_gamma   90.00
#
_symmetry.space_group_name_H-M   'P 1'
#
loop_
_entity.id
_entity.type
_entity.pdbx_description
1 polymer ?
#
loop_
_entity_poly.entity_id
_entity_poly.type
_entity_poly.pdbx_seq_one_letter_code
_entity_poly.pdbx_strand_id
1 'polypeptide(L)' 'MTNLEQLLQGDSGQQEKEAIILKFKQAQSAVKRQLDLGCSPQEYQLLLKQHEAYQAALTVIETFKDNK' A
#
# COMPACT_ATOMS: atom_id res chain seq x y z
N MET A 1 17.59 -5.60 -7.64
CA MET A 1 16.56 -4.92 -8.43
C MET A 1 15.43 -5.92 -8.68
N THR A 2 14.24 -5.68 -8.15
CA THR A 2 13.06 -6.54 -8.32
C THR A 2 12.25 -6.10 -9.55
N ASN A 3 11.37 -6.98 -10.05
CA ASN A 3 10.46 -6.64 -11.15
C ASN A 3 9.61 -5.40 -10.85
N LEU A 4 9.25 -5.18 -9.58
CA LEU A 4 8.50 -4.00 -9.15
C LEU A 4 9.37 -2.72 -9.23
N GLU A 5 10.62 -2.82 -8.78
CA GLU A 5 11.57 -1.70 -8.87
C GLU A 5 11.87 -1.33 -10.32
N GLN A 6 11.97 -2.32 -11.21
CA GLN A 6 12.16 -2.09 -12.66
C GLN A 6 10.94 -1.41 -13.30
N LEU A 7 9.74 -1.84 -12.93
CA LEU A 7 8.49 -1.27 -13.43
C LEU A 7 8.33 0.19 -12.98
N LEU A 8 8.66 0.49 -11.71
CA LEU A 8 8.63 1.85 -11.18
C LEU A 8 9.68 2.80 -11.80
N GLN A 9 10.72 2.27 -12.44
CA GLN A 9 11.78 3.05 -13.12
C GLN A 9 11.57 3.25 -14.63
N GLY A 10 10.55 2.60 -15.22
CA GLY A 10 10.27 2.72 -16.65
C GLY A 10 9.64 4.06 -17.05
N ASP A 11 9.46 4.30 -18.36
CA ASP A 11 8.82 5.53 -18.88
C ASP A 11 7.37 5.73 -18.37
N SER A 12 6.69 4.64 -18.00
CA SER A 12 5.37 4.62 -17.34
C SER A 12 5.44 4.60 -15.81
N GLY A 13 6.64 4.56 -15.22
CA GLY A 13 6.87 4.26 -13.81
C GLY A 13 6.15 5.21 -12.84
N GLN A 14 6.00 6.48 -13.21
CA GLN A 14 5.22 7.45 -12.43
C GLN A 14 3.71 7.14 -12.44
N GLN A 15 3.15 6.77 -13.59
CA GLN A 15 1.74 6.37 -13.72
C GLN A 15 1.45 5.07 -12.96
N GLU A 16 2.37 4.11 -13.05
CA GLU A 16 2.26 2.83 -12.35
C GLU A 16 2.42 3.02 -10.84
N LYS A 17 3.34 3.88 -10.41
CA LYS A 17 3.50 4.30 -9.01
C LYS A 17 2.20 4.89 -8.47
N GLU A 18 1.60 5.85 -9.18
CA GLU A 18 0.34 6.48 -8.80
C GLU A 18 -0.81 5.46 -8.74
N ALA A 19 -0.90 4.55 -9.71
CA ALA A 19 -1.93 3.51 -9.72
C ALA A 19 -1.78 2.54 -8.53
N ILE A 20 -0.55 2.16 -8.18
CA ILE A 20 -0.27 1.29 -7.03
C ILE A 20 -0.61 2.03 -5.72
N ILE A 21 -0.20 3.30 -5.58
CA ILE A 21 -0.55 4.14 -4.41
C ILE A 21 -2.06 4.24 -4.24
N LEU A 22 -2.80 4.47 -5.33
CA LEU A 22 -4.26 4.57 -5.28
C LEU A 22 -4.90 3.27 -4.77
N LYS A 23 -4.43 2.11 -5.26
CA LYS A 23 -4.92 0.79 -4.81
C LYS A 23 -4.65 0.57 -3.32
N PHE A 24 -3.46 0.91 -2.82
CA PHE A 24 -3.17 0.80 -1.39
C PHE A 24 -4.04 1.72 -0.53
N LYS A 25 -4.28 2.97 -0.96
CA LYS A 25 -5.18 3.90 -0.26
C LYS A 25 -6.62 3.39 -0.21
N GLN A 26 -7.10 2.80 -1.30
CA GLN A 26 -8.42 2.16 -1.34
C GLN A 26 -8.50 0.97 -0.38
N ALA A 27 -7.48 0.10 -0.37
CA ALA A 27 -7.41 -1.04 0.53
C ALA A 27 -7.35 -0.62 2.01
N GLN A 28 -6.57 0.41 2.35
CA GLN A 28 -6.54 0.99 3.70
C GLN A 28 -7.89 1.54 4.13
N SER A 29 -8.58 2.24 3.22
CA SER A 29 -9.92 2.78 3.48
C SER A 29 -10.93 1.66 3.74
N ALA A 30 -10.83 0.55 3.00
CA ALA A 30 -11.68 -0.61 3.20
C ALA A 30 -11.44 -1.28 4.57
N VAL A 31 -10.16 -1.48 4.94
CA VAL A 31 -9.79 -2.04 6.25
C VAL A 31 -10.26 -1.13 7.39
N LYS A 32 -10.06 0.19 7.27
CA LYS A 32 -10.52 1.15 8.27
C LYS A 32 -12.05 1.09 8.44
N ARG A 33 -12.80 1.01 7.34
CA ARG A 33 -14.25 0.88 7.40
C ARG A 33 -14.69 -0.41 8.10
N GLN A 34 -13.97 -1.52 7.92
CA GLN A 34 -14.28 -2.78 8.62
C GLN A 34 -13.99 -2.67 10.12
N LEU A 35 -12.92 -1.97 10.50
CA LEU A 35 -12.63 -1.66 11.91
C LEU A 35 -13.73 -0.77 12.52
N ASP A 36 -14.18 0.26 11.80
CA ASP A 36 -15.20 1.21 12.24
C ASP A 36 -16.59 0.55 12.43
N LEU A 37 -16.93 -0.45 11.61
CA LEU A 37 -18.17 -1.23 11.72
C LEU A 37 -18.18 -2.20 12.91
N GLY A 38 -17.02 -2.40 13.55
CA GLY A 38 -16.83 -3.39 14.59
C GLY A 38 -16.55 -4.78 14.02
N CYS A 39 -15.62 -5.49 14.65
CA CYS A 39 -15.21 -6.84 14.28
C CYS A 39 -14.87 -7.64 15.55
N SER A 40 -14.71 -8.96 15.42
CA SER A 40 -14.26 -9.77 16.54
C SER A 40 -12.81 -9.41 16.93
N PRO A 41 -12.37 -9.68 18.18
CA PRO A 41 -11.00 -9.36 18.61
C PRO A 41 -9.90 -9.98 17.74
N GLN A 42 -10.13 -11.19 17.20
CA GLN A 42 -9.18 -11.87 16.32
C GLN A 42 -9.09 -11.19 14.95
N GLU A 43 -10.24 -10.80 14.38
CA GLU A 43 -10.30 -10.04 13.13
C GLU A 43 -9.72 -8.64 13.29
N TYR A 44 -9.96 -7.99 14.43
CA TYR A 44 -9.38 -6.69 14.74
C TYR A 44 -7.86 -6.73 14.67
N GLN A 45 -7.23 -7.71 15.31
CA GLN A 45 -5.77 -7.84 15.32
C GLN A 45 -5.22 -8.13 13.90
N LEU A 46 -5.94 -8.92 13.10
CA LEU A 46 -5.57 -9.19 11.71
C LEU A 46 -5.68 -7.92 10.84
N LEU A 47 -6.80 -7.21 10.94
CA LEU A 47 -7.07 -5.99 10.18
C LEU A 47 -6.09 -4.86 10.55
N LEU A 48 -5.72 -4.75 11.84
CA LEU A 48 -4.72 -3.79 12.29
C LEU A 48 -3.37 -4.06 11.63
N LYS A 49 -2.89 -5.32 11.67
CA LYS A 49 -1.64 -5.72 11.00
C LYS A 49 -1.69 -5.47 9.49
N GLN A 50 -2.83 -5.71 8.87
CA GLN A 50 -3.03 -5.46 7.44
C GLN A 50 -2.97 -3.96 7.12
N HIS A 51 -3.55 -3.11 7.96
CA HIS A 51 -3.47 -1.67 7.83
C HIS A 51 -2.02 -1.16 7.93
N GLU A 52 -1.28 -1.63 8.95
CA GLU A 52 0.13 -1.32 9.15
C GLU A 52 0.99 -1.78 7.97
N ALA A 53 0.75 -2.98 7.45
CA ALA A 53 1.46 -3.50 6.28
C ALA A 53 1.23 -2.64 5.03
N TYR A 54 -0.01 -2.17 4.80
CA TYR A 54 -0.29 -1.25 3.70
C TYR A 54 0.37 0.12 3.88
N GLN A 55 0.47 0.61 5.11
CA GLN A 55 1.15 1.87 5.39
C GLN A 55 2.65 1.74 5.12
N ALA A 56 3.28 0.64 5.57
CA ALA A 56 4.67 0.36 5.31
C ALA A 56 4.95 0.24 3.80
N ALA A 57 4.08 -0.46 3.05
CA ALA A 57 4.21 -0.60 1.61
C ALA A 57 4.14 0.76 0.89
N LEU A 58 3.20 1.63 1.28
CA LEU A 58 3.10 2.99 0.74
C LEU A 58 4.36 3.79 1.01
N THR A 59 4.90 3.76 2.24
CA THR A 59 6.15 4.45 2.57
C THR A 59 7.31 3.98 1.69
N VAL A 60 7.45 2.67 1.46
CA VAL A 60 8.50 2.14 0.57
C VAL A 60 8.33 2.67 -0.85
N ILE A 61 7.11 2.64 -1.39
CA ILE A 61 6.84 3.11 -2.76
C ILE A 61 7.06 4.62 -2.91
N GLU A 62 6.63 5.42 -1.92
CA GLU A 62 6.80 6.88 -1.93
C GLU A 62 8.28 7.27 -1.82
N THR A 63 9.02 6.59 -0.94
CA THR A 63 10.47 6.82 -0.71
C THR A 63 11.36 6.20 -1.79
N PHE A 64 10.82 5.33 -2.64
CA PHE A 64 11.49 4.88 -3.86
C PHE A 64 11.67 6.09 -4.80
N LYS A 65 12.84 6.72 -4.66
CA LYS A 65 13.38 7.69 -5.59
C LYS A 65 14.11 6.94 -6.68
N ASP A 66 13.98 7.40 -7.91
CA ASP A 66 14.92 7.10 -8.98
C ASP A 66 16.32 7.39 -8.43
N ASN A 67 17.08 6.34 -8.14
CA ASN A 67 18.53 6.44 -8.08
C ASN A 67 18.98 6.70 -9.52
N LYS A 68 18.85 7.96 -9.96
CA LYS A 68 19.45 8.46 -11.19
C LYS A 68 20.96 8.48 -11.07
#